data_AF-A0A8T3XS42-F1
#
_entry.id   AF-A0A8T3XS42-F1
#
_cell.length_a   1.000
_cell.length_b   1.000
_cell.length_c   1.000
_cell.angle_alpha   90.00
_cell.angle_beta   90.00
_cell.angle_gamma   90.00
#
_symmetry.space_group_name_H-M   'P 1'
#
loop_
_entity.id
_entity.type
_entity.pdbx_description
1 polymer ?
#
loop_
_entity_poly.entity_id
_entity_poly.type
_entity_poly.pdbx_seq_one_letter_code
_entity_poly.pdbx_strand_id
1 'polypeptide(L)' 'MAKVGKIFKCMTCGNQVVVIKAGKNPKVGCCGKPMKERRI' A
#
# COMPACT_ATOMS: atom_id res chain seq x y z
N MET A 1 -7.83 -1.91 2.11
CA MET A 1 -8.06 -2.86 1.00
C MET A 1 -7.40 -2.31 -0.24
N ALA A 2 -6.33 -2.97 -0.70
CA ALA A 2 -5.62 -2.57 -1.91
C ALA A 2 -6.51 -2.81 -3.14
N LYS A 3 -6.65 -1.77 -3.98
CA LYS A 3 -7.32 -1.80 -5.28
C LYS A 3 -6.31 -1.34 -6.32
N VAL A 4 -6.44 -1.81 -7.56
CA VAL A 4 -5.57 -1.39 -8.67
C VAL A 4 -5.55 0.13 -8.78
N GLY A 5 -4.36 0.71 -8.98
CA GLY A 5 -4.12 2.14 -9.06
C GLY A 5 -3.95 2.85 -7.72
N LYS A 6 -4.26 2.22 -6.58
CA LYS A 6 -3.99 2.83 -5.27
C LYS A 6 -2.50 2.88 -4.98
N ILE A 7 -2.07 3.98 -4.37
CA ILE A 7 -0.70 4.19 -3.91
C ILE A 7 -0.66 4.03 -2.38
N PHE A 8 0.33 3.31 -1.89
CA PHE A 8 0.58 3.12 -0.46
C PHE A 8 1.96 3.66 -0.10
N LYS A 9 2.06 4.33 1.04
CA LYS A 9 3.31 4.83 1.61
C LYS A 9 3.60 4.20 2.97
N CYS A 10 4.84 3.74 3.16
CA CYS A 10 5.35 3.35 4.46
C CYS A 10 5.76 4.62 5.22
N MET A 11 5.17 4.83 6.40
CA MET A 11 5.49 6.00 7.24
C MET A 11 6.80 5.83 8.03
N THR A 12 7.38 4.63 8.05
CA THR A 12 8.65 4.36 8.74
C THR A 12 9.85 4.63 7.85
N CYS A 13 9.91 4.02 6.67
CA CYS A 13 11.06 4.12 5.75
C CYS A 13 10.80 4.99 4.52
N GLY A 14 9.58 5.49 4.33
CA GLY A 14 9.21 6.34 3.20
C GLY A 14 8.88 5.61 1.89
N ASN A 15 9.05 4.28 1.81
CA ASN A 15 8.80 3.50 0.59
C ASN A 15 7.36 3.71 0.04
N GLN A 16 7.23 3.79 -1.27
CA GLN A 16 5.96 3.97 -1.97
C GLN A 16 5.75 2.86 -3.00
N VAL A 17 4.55 2.30 -3.03
CA VAL A 17 4.18 1.24 -3.98
C VAL A 17 2.81 1.55 -4.59
N VAL A 18 2.65 1.15 -5.86
CA VAL A 18 1.37 1.22 -6.57
C VAL A 18 0.83 -0.20 -6.77
N VAL A 19 -0.48 -0.38 -6.59
CA VAL A 19 -1.12 -1.66 -6.82
C VAL A 19 -1.35 -1.85 -8.32
N ILE A 20 -0.62 -2.77 -8.94
CA ILE A 20 -0.81 -3.14 -10.36
C ILE A 20 -1.81 -4.29 -10.56
N LYS A 21 -1.99 -5.14 -9.55
CA LYS A 21 -2.97 -6.25 -9.49
C LYS A 21 -3.43 -6.45 -8.04
N ALA A 22 -4.70 -6.78 -7.82
CA ALA A 22 -5.26 -7.01 -6.48
C ALA A 22 -6.02 -8.33 -6.40
N GLY A 23 -5.79 -9.11 -5.34
CA GLY A 23 -6.63 -10.26 -4.96
C GLY A 23 -7.86 -9.82 -4.15
N LYS A 24 -8.62 -10.77 -3.58
CA LYS A 24 -9.88 -10.48 -2.84
C LYS A 24 -9.75 -9.38 -1.78
N ASN A 25 -8.72 -9.41 -0.92
CA ASN A 25 -8.55 -8.39 0.12
C ASN A 25 -7.08 -8.22 0.60
N PRO A 26 -6.13 -7.87 -0.28
CA PRO A 26 -4.73 -7.74 0.10
C PRO A 26 -4.49 -6.56 1.07
N LYS A 27 -3.71 -6.84 2.12
CA LYS A 27 -3.13 -5.85 3.03
C LYS A 27 -1.72 -5.52 2.54
N VAL A 28 -1.36 -4.24 2.48
CA VAL A 28 -0.02 -3.82 2.09
C VAL A 28 0.76 -3.49 3.35
N GLY A 29 1.87 -4.19 3.57
CA GLY A 29 2.72 -4.05 4.76
C GLY A 29 4.17 -3.76 4.40
N CYS A 30 4.84 -2.96 5.22
CA CYS A 30 6.27 -2.65 5.11
C CYS A 30 6.80 -2.29 6.50
N CYS A 31 8.05 -2.65 6.81
CA CYS A 31 8.66 -2.42 8.13
C CYS A 31 7.83 -2.97 9.31
N GLY A 32 7.22 -4.15 9.15
CA GLY A 32 6.40 -4.80 10.17
C GLY A 32 5.07 -4.10 10.48
N LYS A 33 4.67 -3.08 9.70
CA LYS A 33 3.47 -2.27 9.92
C LYS A 33 2.62 -2.19 8.64
N PRO A 34 1.29 -1.99 8.77
CA PRO A 34 0.46 -1.68 7.61
C PRO A 34 0.84 -0.33 6.99
N MET A 35 0.90 -0.28 5.67
CA MET A 35 1.16 0.96 4.92
C MET A 35 -0.10 1.83 4.88
N LYS A 36 0.08 3.16 4.79
CA LYS A 36 -1.03 4.12 4.65
C LYS A 36 -1.34 4.36 3.17
N GLU A 37 -2.62 4.30 2.80
CA GLU A 37 -3.07 4.71 1.47
C GLU A 37 -2.83 6.22 1.30
N ARG A 38 -2.19 6.60 0.20
CA ARG A 38 -1.98 8.00 -0.17
C ARG A 38 -3.04 8.35 -1.21
N ARG A 39 -3.95 9.26 -0.87
CA ARG A 39 -4.86 9.89 -1.83
C ARG A 39 -4.10 11.03 -2.49
N ILE A 40 -4.08 11.04 -3.83
CA ILE A 40 -3.67 12.19 -4.64
C ILE A 40 -4.97 12.87 -5.08
#